data_AF-A0A1I3T1I7-F1
#
_entry.id   AF-A0A1I3T1I7-F1
#
_cell.length_a   1.000
_cell.length_b   1.000
_cell.length_c   1.000
_cell.angle_alpha   90.00
_cell.angle_beta   90.00
_cell.angle_gamma   90.00
#
_symmetry.space_group_name_H-M   'P 1'
#
loop_
_entity.id
_entity.type
_entity.pdbx_description
1 polymer ?
#
loop_
_entity_poly.entity_id
_entity_poly.type
_entity_poly.pdbx_seq_one_letter_code
_entity_poly.pdbx_strand_id
1 'polypeptide(L)'
;MSQAVKPADALGRFMFGIFNHYRDNGLSIPMAKGRMFDEALQTCAKMIKDETDIPDHGLVIAAQMVSQLLNHRGYELSQAVEKSQDPNDPRLEPMRQIKAAKDAIDLFISTYKGEQQHG
;
A
#
# COMPACT_ATOMS: atom_id res chain seq x y z
N MET A 1 34.95 3.80 1.64
CA MET A 1 34.12 2.63 1.30
C MET A 1 32.75 3.14 0.89
N SER A 2 32.38 3.03 -0.38
CA SER A 2 31.04 3.38 -0.85
C SER A 2 30.07 2.32 -0.32
N GLN A 3 29.16 2.71 0.58
CA GLN A 3 28.04 1.84 0.94
C GLN A 3 27.21 1.65 -0.33
N ALA A 4 27.17 0.42 -0.86
CA ALA A 4 26.36 0.12 -2.03
C ALA A 4 24.92 0.53 -1.73
N VAL A 5 24.42 1.53 -2.46
CA VAL A 5 23.03 1.96 -2.37
C VAL A 5 22.17 0.77 -2.77
N LYS A 6 21.34 0.28 -1.85
CA LYS A 6 20.44 -0.82 -2.18
C LYS A 6 19.37 -0.27 -3.14
N PRO A 7 19.11 -0.92 -4.28
CA PRO A 7 18.03 -0.49 -5.18
C PRO A 7 16.67 -0.37 -4.48
N ALA A 8 16.43 -1.19 -3.46
CA ALA A 8 15.23 -1.11 -2.61
C ALA A 8 15.08 0.24 -1.87
N ASP A 9 16.18 0.96 -1.62
CA ASP A 9 16.15 2.28 -0.97
C ASP A 9 15.77 3.41 -1.96
N ALA A 10 15.74 3.12 -3.28
CA ALA A 10 15.47 4.12 -4.31
C ALA A 10 14.02 4.64 -4.23
N LEU A 11 13.05 3.77 -3.92
CA LEU A 11 11.65 4.18 -3.75
C LEU A 11 11.50 5.14 -2.56
N GLY A 12 12.17 4.85 -1.44
CA GLY A 12 12.18 5.74 -0.28
C GLY A 12 12.73 7.11 -0.64
N ARG A 13 13.85 7.17 -1.38
CA ARG A 13 14.44 8.43 -1.86
C ARG A 13 13.52 9.19 -2.81
N PHE A 14 12.84 8.48 -3.71
CA PHE A 14 11.85 9.07 -4.61
C PHE A 14 10.70 9.72 -3.83
N MET A 15 10.13 8.99 -2.87
CA MET A 15 9.07 9.52 -2.00
C MET A 15 9.55 10.74 -1.19
N PHE A 16 10.75 10.66 -0.58
CA PHE A 16 11.32 11.82 0.13
C PHE A 16 11.60 13.00 -0.80
N GLY A 17 11.97 12.75 -2.06
CA GLY A 17 12.12 13.77 -3.09
C GLY A 17 10.82 14.52 -3.36
N ILE A 18 9.71 13.79 -3.54
CA ILE A 18 8.37 14.39 -3.71
C ILE A 18 7.99 15.20 -2.48
N PHE A 19 8.17 14.64 -1.28
CA PHE A 19 7.86 15.32 -0.04
C PHE A 19 8.63 16.65 0.09
N ASN A 20 9.95 16.63 -0.14
CA ASN A 20 10.79 17.82 -0.06
C ASN A 20 10.38 18.86 -1.11
N HIS A 21 10.11 18.44 -2.35
CA HIS A 21 9.61 19.33 -3.40
C HIS A 21 8.37 20.11 -2.95
N TYR A 22 7.36 19.43 -2.39
CA TYR A 22 6.14 20.11 -1.93
C TYR A 22 6.35 20.94 -0.67
N ARG A 23 7.17 20.47 0.26
CA ARG A 23 7.49 21.20 1.48
C ARG A 23 8.22 22.51 1.18
N ASP A 24 9.21 22.46 0.27
CA ASP A 24 10.01 23.62 -0.10
C ASP A 24 9.20 24.63 -0.93
N ASN A 25 8.09 24.20 -1.55
CA ASN A 25 7.07 25.06 -2.18
C ASN A 25 5.99 25.56 -1.21
N GLY A 26 6.16 25.38 0.10
CA GLY A 26 5.32 25.99 1.14
C GLY A 26 4.10 25.19 1.57
N LEU A 27 3.96 23.92 1.17
CA LEU A 27 2.89 23.08 1.69
C LEU A 27 3.15 22.67 3.15
N SER A 28 2.06 22.57 3.93
CA SER A 28 2.13 22.02 5.28
C SER A 28 2.58 20.55 5.26
N ILE A 29 3.21 20.08 6.35
CA ILE A 29 3.70 18.70 6.44
C ILE A 29 2.60 17.66 6.12
N PRO A 30 1.37 17.76 6.65
CA PRO A 30 0.30 16.82 6.30
C PRO A 30 -0.03 16.83 4.80
N MET A 31 -0.11 18.02 4.18
CA MET A 31 -0.40 18.14 2.75
C MET A 31 0.74 17.60 1.88
N ALA A 32 1.99 17.92 2.21
CA ALA A 32 3.16 17.43 1.50
C ALA A 32 3.29 15.89 1.59
N LYS A 33 2.98 15.30 2.76
CA LYS A 33 2.88 13.84 2.90
C LYS A 33 1.75 13.26 2.06
N GLY A 34 0.59 13.92 2.02
CA GLY A 34 -0.52 13.52 1.16
C GLY A 34 -0.11 13.48 -0.32
N ARG A 35 0.54 14.54 -0.80
CA ARG A 35 1.07 14.61 -2.18
C ARG A 35 2.13 13.55 -2.46
N MET A 36 3.05 13.33 -1.51
CA MET A 36 4.06 12.26 -1.60
C MET A 36 3.43 10.89 -1.85
N PHE A 37 2.41 10.52 -1.07
CA PHE A 37 1.75 9.24 -1.26
C PHE A 37 0.96 9.17 -2.57
N ASP A 38 0.20 10.22 -2.89
CA ASP A 38 -0.61 10.29 -4.12
C ASP A 38 0.25 10.14 -5.37
N GLU A 39 1.31 10.94 -5.52
CA GLU A 39 2.19 10.87 -6.69
C GLU A 39 2.98 9.57 -6.78
N ALA A 40 3.44 9.04 -5.64
CA ALA A 40 4.14 7.76 -5.62
C ALA A 40 3.22 6.63 -6.07
N LEU A 41 1.98 6.59 -5.57
CA LEU A 41 0.99 5.59 -5.97
C LEU A 41 0.62 5.72 -7.45
N GLN A 42 0.39 6.94 -7.95
CA GLN A 42 0.10 7.17 -9.36
C GLN A 42 1.27 6.74 -10.26
N THR A 43 2.50 6.97 -9.82
CA THR A 43 3.70 6.56 -10.56
C THR A 43 3.81 5.04 -10.62
N CYS A 44 3.67 4.36 -9.47
CA CYS A 44 3.67 2.90 -9.43
C CYS A 44 2.53 2.29 -10.26
N ALA A 45 1.33 2.89 -10.21
CA ALA A 45 0.18 2.44 -10.99
C ALA A 45 0.40 2.61 -12.50
N LYS A 46 1.02 3.71 -12.95
CA LYS A 46 1.42 3.90 -14.35
C LYS A 46 2.43 2.84 -14.79
N MET A 47 3.44 2.57 -13.97
CA MET A 47 4.44 1.53 -14.28
C MET A 47 3.79 0.15 -14.43
N ILE A 48 2.87 -0.22 -13.54
CA ILE A 48 2.13 -1.49 -13.65
C ILE A 48 1.26 -1.53 -14.91
N LYS A 49 0.62 -0.41 -15.26
CA LYS A 49 -0.23 -0.32 -16.47
C LYS A 49 0.59 -0.46 -17.76
N ASP A 50 1.79 0.11 -17.79
CA ASP A 50 2.64 0.14 -18.96
C ASP A 50 3.53 -1.11 -19.08
N GLU A 51 3.49 -2.00 -18.08
CA GLU A 51 4.21 -3.28 -18.06
C GLU A 51 3.53 -4.30 -18.98
N THR A 52 4.23 -4.70 -20.04
CA THR A 52 3.72 -5.64 -21.05
C THR A 52 4.13 -7.07 -20.80
N ASP A 53 5.22 -7.29 -20.05
CA ASP A 53 5.84 -8.62 -19.96
C ASP A 53 5.30 -9.42 -18.78
N ILE A 54 4.86 -8.75 -17.71
CA ILE A 54 4.36 -9.39 -16.48
C ILE A 54 3.10 -8.73 -15.88
N PRO A 55 2.09 -8.32 -16.68
CA PRO A 55 0.94 -7.55 -16.19
C PRO A 55 0.20 -8.24 -15.03
N ASP A 56 0.01 -9.57 -15.12
CA ASP A 56 -0.65 -10.37 -14.08
C ASP A 56 0.15 -10.41 -12.77
N HIS A 57 1.48 -10.47 -12.84
CA HIS A 57 2.33 -10.45 -11.66
C HIS A 57 2.33 -9.08 -11.00
N GLY A 58 2.34 -8.00 -11.79
CA GLY A 58 2.21 -6.63 -11.29
C GLY A 58 0.91 -6.43 -10.51
N LEU A 59 -0.20 -6.94 -11.04
CA LEU A 59 -1.49 -6.90 -10.37
C LEU A 59 -1.51 -7.71 -9.06
N VAL A 60 -0.96 -8.93 -9.06
CA VAL A 60 -0.88 -9.77 -7.86
C VAL A 60 0.02 -9.15 -6.79
N ILE A 61 1.17 -8.59 -7.18
CA ILE A 61 2.09 -7.90 -6.25
C ILE A 61 1.41 -6.68 -5.61
N ALA A 62 0.69 -5.87 -6.40
CA ALA A 62 -0.07 -4.75 -5.88
C ALA A 62 -1.14 -5.20 -4.88
N ALA A 63 -1.88 -6.27 -5.19
CA ALA A 63 -2.86 -6.85 -4.28
C ALA A 63 -2.22 -7.35 -2.97
N GLN A 64 -1.08 -8.02 -3.04
CA GLN A 64 -0.32 -8.48 -1.87
C GLN A 64 0.11 -7.30 -0.98
N MET A 65 0.59 -6.21 -1.57
CA MET A 65 0.93 -5.00 -0.81
C MET A 65 -0.29 -4.42 -0.08
N VAL A 66 -1.44 -4.32 -0.74
CA VAL A 66 -2.68 -3.83 -0.11
C VAL A 66 -3.13 -4.77 1.01
N SER A 67 -3.07 -6.10 0.82
CA SER A 67 -3.41 -7.08 1.86
C SER A 67 -2.53 -6.91 3.10
N GLN A 68 -1.22 -6.70 2.93
CA GLN A 68 -0.30 -6.45 4.05
C GLN A 68 -0.63 -5.16 4.80
N LEU A 69 -0.94 -4.07 4.09
CA LEU A 69 -1.32 -2.80 4.70
C LEU A 69 -2.63 -2.92 5.49
N LEU A 70 -3.64 -3.58 4.92
CA LEU A 70 -4.90 -3.85 5.60
C LEU A 70 -4.69 -4.72 6.84
N ASN A 71 -3.86 -5.76 6.75
CA ASN A 71 -3.53 -6.62 7.89
C ASN A 71 -2.86 -5.84 9.02
N HIS A 72 -1.88 -5.01 8.70
CA HIS A 72 -1.18 -4.18 9.68
C HIS A 72 -2.15 -3.24 10.39
N ARG A 73 -2.98 -2.50 9.62
CA ARG A 73 -3.95 -1.58 10.21
C ARG A 73 -5.03 -2.30 11.02
N GLY A 74 -5.50 -3.44 10.55
CA GLY A 74 -6.45 -4.29 11.28
C GLY A 74 -5.89 -4.75 12.62
N TYR A 75 -4.61 -5.13 12.66
CA TYR A 75 -3.91 -5.50 13.89
C TYR A 75 -3.74 -4.33 14.87
N GLU A 76 -3.39 -3.14 14.38
CA GLU A 76 -3.33 -1.94 15.23
C GLU A 76 -4.70 -1.64 15.88
N LEU A 77 -5.78 -1.74 15.10
CA LEU A 77 -7.14 -1.54 15.60
C LEU A 77 -7.53 -2.62 16.61
N SER A 78 -7.20 -3.89 16.35
CA SER A 78 -7.54 -4.98 17.27
C SER A 78 -6.86 -4.80 18.62
N GLN A 79 -5.57 -4.43 18.64
CA GLN A 79 -4.88 -4.10 19.89
C GLN A 79 -5.54 -2.94 20.63
N ALA A 80 -6.03 -1.94 19.88
CA ALA A 80 -6.57 -0.73 20.47
C ALA A 80 -7.98 -0.95 21.06
N VAL A 81 -8.79 -1.83 20.46
CA VAL A 81 -10.07 -2.33 21.00
C VAL A 81 -9.84 -3.24 22.20
N GLU A 82 -8.87 -4.16 22.12
CA GLU A 82 -8.56 -5.07 23.23
C GLU A 82 -8.13 -4.29 24.49
N LYS A 83 -7.38 -3.19 24.29
CA LYS A 83 -6.99 -2.27 25.36
C LYS A 83 -8.13 -1.45 25.94
N SER A 84 -9.17 -1.10 25.16
CA SER A 84 -10.30 -0.32 25.69
C SER A 84 -11.25 -1.16 26.53
N GLN A 85 -11.30 -2.47 26.28
CA GLN A 85 -12.27 -3.40 26.89
C GLN A 85 -13.73 -2.96 26.71
N ASP A 86 -14.00 -2.05 25.77
CA ASP A 86 -15.33 -1.53 25.48
C ASP A 86 -15.99 -2.43 24.42
N PRO A 87 -17.08 -3.16 24.75
CA PRO A 87 -17.78 -3.98 23.78
C PRO A 87 -18.45 -3.16 22.65
N ASN A 88 -18.59 -1.85 22.82
CA ASN A 88 -19.17 -0.93 21.83
C ASN A 88 -18.12 0.01 21.23
N ASP A 89 -16.84 -0.35 21.28
CA ASP A 89 -15.77 0.49 20.78
C ASP A 89 -16.01 0.90 19.31
N PRO A 90 -16.01 2.20 18.98
CA PRO A 90 -16.29 2.68 17.62
C PRO A 90 -15.29 2.17 16.56
N ARG A 91 -14.14 1.63 16.99
CA ARG A 91 -13.13 1.02 16.10
C ARG A 91 -13.50 -0.39 15.63
N LEU A 92 -14.49 -1.05 16.26
CA LEU A 92 -14.97 -2.38 15.86
C LEU A 92 -15.47 -2.39 14.42
N GLU A 93 -16.21 -1.37 14.01
CA GLU A 93 -16.77 -1.30 12.66
C GLU A 93 -15.68 -1.11 11.58
N PRO A 94 -14.77 -0.13 11.69
CA PRO A 94 -13.60 -0.04 10.82
C PRO A 94 -12.77 -1.34 10.76
N MET A 95 -12.59 -2.02 11.90
CA MET A 95 -11.87 -3.30 11.94
C MET A 95 -12.57 -4.39 11.11
N ARG A 96 -13.91 -4.48 11.17
CA ARG A 96 -14.71 -5.40 10.35
C ARG A 96 -14.59 -5.08 8.87
N GLN A 97 -14.67 -3.80 8.51
CA GLN A 97 -14.54 -3.35 7.12
C GLN A 97 -13.17 -3.67 6.53
N ILE A 98 -12.10 -3.41 7.29
CA ILE A 98 -10.73 -3.77 6.90
C ILE A 98 -10.59 -5.28 6.71
N LYS A 99 -11.15 -6.09 7.62
CA LYS A 99 -11.14 -7.54 7.49
C LYS A 99 -11.84 -8.00 6.22
N ALA A 100 -13.05 -7.50 5.94
CA ALA A 100 -13.80 -7.88 4.75
C ALA A 100 -13.04 -7.54 3.46
N ALA A 101 -12.43 -6.35 3.38
CA ALA A 101 -11.60 -5.95 2.25
C ALA A 101 -10.36 -6.85 2.09
N LYS A 102 -9.67 -7.17 3.19
CA LYS A 102 -8.51 -8.06 3.18
C LYS A 102 -8.89 -9.46 2.70
N ASP A 103 -9.96 -10.04 3.25
CA ASP A 103 -10.40 -11.38 2.89
C ASP A 103 -10.76 -11.47 1.39
N ALA A 104 -11.38 -10.43 0.84
CA ALA A 104 -11.66 -10.35 -0.60
C ALA A 104 -10.38 -10.28 -1.46
N ILE A 105 -9.38 -9.51 -1.01
CA ILE A 105 -8.09 -9.41 -1.70
C ILE A 105 -7.31 -10.71 -1.61
N ASP A 106 -7.29 -11.37 -0.46
CA ASP A 106 -6.63 -12.67 -0.29
C ASP A 106 -7.29 -13.75 -1.16
N LEU A 107 -8.62 -13.73 -1.25
CA LEU A 107 -9.35 -14.60 -2.17
C LEU A 107 -8.92 -14.34 -3.62
N PHE A 108 -8.87 -13.07 -4.04
CA PHE A 108 -8.36 -12.71 -5.36
C PHE A 108 -6.93 -13.24 -5.60
N ILE A 109 -5.99 -12.97 -4.69
CA ILE A 109 -4.59 -13.44 -4.81
C ILE A 109 -4.52 -14.97 -4.95
N SER A 110 -5.31 -15.70 -4.18
CA SER A 110 -5.29 -17.17 -4.18
C SER A 110 -5.97 -17.81 -5.39
N THR A 111 -6.89 -17.10 -6.05
CA THR A 111 -7.74 -17.66 -7.11
C THR A 111 -7.42 -17.11 -8.49
N TYR A 112 -6.75 -15.97 -8.58
CA TYR A 112 -6.37 -15.34 -9.84
C TYR A 112 -5.34 -16.18 -10.59
N LYS A 113 -5.66 -16.54 -11.83
CA LYS A 113 -4.82 -17.41 -12.67
C LYS A 113 -4.12 -16.66 -13.81
N GLY A 114 -4.32 -15.34 -13.90
CA GLY A 114 -3.86 -14.54 -15.03
C GLY A 114 -4.56 -14.86 -16.34
N GLU A 115 -4.13 -14.23 -17.42
CA GLU A 115 -4.41 -14.75 -18.76
C GLU A 115 -3.60 -16.04 -18.91
N GLN A 116 -4.29 -17.18 -19.01
CA GLN A 116 -3.63 -18.38 -19.49
C GLN A 116 -3.08 -18.03 -20.87
N GLN A 117 -1.76 -18.11 -21.06
CA GLN A 117 -1.21 -18.26 -22.39
C GLN A 117 -1.90 -19.49 -22.99
N HIS A 118 -2.92 -19.26 -23.81
CA HIS A 118 -3.41 -20.25 -24.76
C HIS A 118 -2.23 -20.54 -25.69
N GLY A 119 -1.43 -21.52 -25.29
CA GLY A 119 -0.60 -22.28 -26.21
C GLY A 119 -1.47 -23.16 -27.10
#